data_AF-A0A0C3PSG5-F1
#
_entry.id   AF-A0A0C3PSG5-F1
#
_cell.length_a   1.000
_cell.length_b   1.000
_cell.length_c   1.000
_cell.angle_alpha   90.00
_cell.angle_beta   90.00
_cell.angle_gamma   90.00
#
_symmetry.space_group_name_H-M   'P 1'
#
loop_
_entity.id
_entity.type
_entity.pdbx_description
1 polymer ?
#
loop_
_entity_poly.entity_id
_entity_poly.type
_entity_poly.pdbx_seq_one_letter_code
_entity_poly.pdbx_strand_id
1 'polypeptide(L)'
;ITAWDFRNGPCCTSDNFLVDLQGYGCSEWNKSAAQVFAMEYLKCYKGENYTLEYVAEAWLTHVAGMKAQYKHSQQDKATHKDHKVLHWRCQRKQEVCLSLYKCHLDTAYQYAEIKDQAVRVVQSLSLDGMSSDELDHEGHSGEATYFILDKDWRS
;
A
#
# COMPACT_ATOMS: atom_id res chain seq x y z
N ILE A 1 -31.07 2.17 -14.49
CA ILE A 1 -30.46 3.30 -15.21
C ILE A 1 -29.45 2.71 -16.18
N THR A 2 -29.81 2.63 -17.46
CA THR A 2 -28.96 2.01 -18.49
C THR A 2 -27.92 3.00 -18.97
N ALA A 3 -26.67 2.57 -19.01
CA ALA A 3 -25.61 3.31 -19.68
C ALA A 3 -25.87 3.35 -21.19
N TRP A 4 -25.53 4.49 -21.80
CA TRP A 4 -25.67 4.86 -23.21
C TRP A 4 -26.44 3.86 -24.10
N ASP A 5 -27.63 4.24 -24.53
CA ASP A 5 -28.42 3.50 -25.52
C ASP A 5 -28.50 4.34 -26.80
N PHE A 6 -28.16 3.75 -27.94
CA PHE A 6 -28.27 4.40 -29.25
C PHE A 6 -29.68 4.96 -29.51
N ARG A 7 -30.71 4.39 -28.88
CA ARG A 7 -32.11 4.85 -28.97
C ARG A 7 -32.46 5.98 -28.00
N ASN A 8 -31.81 6.05 -26.84
CA ASN A 8 -32.18 6.96 -25.74
C ASN A 8 -31.16 8.09 -25.50
N GLY A 9 -30.04 8.10 -26.21
CA GLY A 9 -29.03 9.15 -26.13
C GLY A 9 -28.05 8.97 -24.96
N PRO A 10 -27.23 10.00 -24.67
CA PRO A 10 -26.27 9.96 -23.57
C PRO A 10 -26.97 9.80 -22.22
N CYS A 11 -26.29 9.15 -21.28
CA CYS A 11 -26.85 8.79 -19.98
C CYS A 11 -27.23 10.00 -19.11
N CYS A 12 -26.62 11.16 -19.38
CA CYS A 12 -26.91 12.46 -18.79
C CYS A 12 -26.66 13.58 -19.82
N THR A 13 -27.02 14.80 -19.47
CA THR A 13 -26.76 16.05 -20.19
C THR A 13 -25.89 16.96 -19.32
N SER A 14 -25.46 18.11 -19.86
CA SER A 14 -24.78 19.15 -19.07
C SER A 14 -25.62 19.62 -17.89
N ASP A 15 -26.95 19.68 -18.07
CA ASP A 15 -27.87 20.27 -17.09
C ASP A 15 -28.26 19.28 -15.98
N ASN A 16 -28.15 17.97 -16.24
CA ASN A 16 -28.46 16.91 -15.27
C ASN A 16 -27.25 15.97 -15.05
N PHE A 17 -26.05 16.55 -15.07
CA PHE A 17 -24.80 15.79 -15.03
C PHE A 17 -24.66 14.97 -13.73
N LEU A 18 -24.47 13.66 -13.89
CA LEU A 18 -24.42 12.70 -12.78
C LEU A 18 -23.30 11.68 -13.00
N VAL A 19 -22.60 11.32 -11.92
CA VAL A 19 -21.46 10.39 -11.95
C VAL A 19 -21.79 9.14 -11.12
N ASP A 20 -21.45 7.97 -11.65
CA ASP A 20 -21.61 6.70 -10.95
C ASP A 20 -20.41 6.46 -10.01
N LEU A 21 -20.66 6.71 -8.73
CA LEU A 21 -19.70 6.48 -7.65
C LEU A 21 -19.75 5.05 -7.09
N GLN A 22 -20.82 4.28 -7.36
CA GLN A 22 -21.01 2.93 -6.80
C GLN A 22 -20.41 1.84 -7.69
N GLY A 23 -20.50 1.97 -9.02
CA GLY A 23 -20.01 0.97 -9.98
C GLY A 23 -18.49 0.97 -10.20
N TYR A 24 -18.03 0.43 -11.32
CA TYR A 24 -16.61 0.50 -11.74
C TYR A 24 -16.23 1.94 -12.15
N GLY A 25 -14.94 2.31 -12.08
CA GLY A 25 -14.47 3.64 -12.52
C GLY A 25 -14.83 3.92 -13.98
N CYS A 26 -14.62 2.93 -14.84
CA CYS A 26 -15.02 2.93 -16.25
C CYS A 26 -16.37 2.21 -16.47
N SER A 27 -17.34 2.36 -15.57
CA SER A 27 -18.69 1.86 -15.85
C SER A 27 -19.21 2.49 -17.13
N GLU A 28 -20.09 1.78 -17.85
CA GLU A 28 -20.67 2.29 -19.08
C GLU A 28 -21.38 3.64 -18.84
N TRP A 29 -21.93 3.87 -17.64
CA TRP A 29 -22.48 5.16 -17.22
C TRP A 29 -21.40 6.24 -17.22
N ASN A 30 -20.29 6.00 -16.53
CA ASN A 30 -19.19 6.97 -16.47
C ASN A 30 -18.55 7.21 -17.83
N LYS A 31 -18.47 6.21 -18.71
CA LYS A 31 -18.00 6.42 -20.09
C LYS A 31 -18.91 7.39 -20.85
N SER A 32 -20.22 7.22 -20.72
CA SER A 32 -21.19 8.13 -21.34
C SER A 32 -21.15 9.54 -20.73
N ALA A 33 -21.02 9.65 -19.41
CA ALA A 33 -20.88 10.94 -18.73
C ALA A 33 -19.57 11.64 -19.13
N ALA A 34 -18.49 10.89 -19.31
CA ALA A 34 -17.20 11.41 -19.77
C ALA A 34 -17.30 12.07 -21.16
N GLN A 35 -18.08 11.49 -22.07
CA GLN A 35 -18.32 12.08 -23.39
C GLN A 35 -19.09 13.40 -23.31
N VAL A 36 -20.14 13.45 -22.48
CA VAL A 36 -20.93 14.67 -22.24
C VAL A 36 -20.05 15.77 -21.66
N PHE A 37 -19.21 15.42 -20.68
CA PHE A 37 -18.22 16.33 -20.10
C PHE A 37 -17.22 16.83 -21.14
N ALA A 38 -16.61 15.93 -21.92
CA ALA A 38 -15.62 16.29 -22.92
C ALA A 38 -16.18 17.21 -24.00
N MET A 39 -17.41 16.95 -24.46
CA MET A 39 -18.11 17.82 -25.40
C MET A 39 -18.30 19.23 -24.85
N GLU A 40 -18.76 19.35 -23.60
CA GLU A 40 -19.00 20.66 -23.00
C GLU A 40 -17.69 21.39 -22.65
N TYR A 41 -16.69 20.65 -22.20
CA TYR A 41 -15.34 21.18 -21.95
C TYR A 41 -14.76 21.82 -23.22
N LEU A 42 -14.78 21.11 -24.36
CA LEU A 42 -14.25 21.64 -25.62
C LEU A 42 -15.06 22.84 -26.16
N LYS A 43 -16.36 22.92 -25.85
CA LYS A 43 -17.18 24.10 -26.20
C LYS A 43 -16.81 25.32 -25.36
N CYS A 44 -16.51 25.14 -24.07
CA CYS A 44 -16.17 26.22 -23.15
C CYS A 44 -14.72 26.70 -23.33
N TYR A 45 -13.78 25.77 -23.57
CA TYR A 45 -12.34 26.04 -23.64
C TYR A 45 -11.82 26.02 -25.09
N LYS A 46 -12.43 26.87 -25.93
CA LYS A 46 -12.04 27.04 -27.34
C LYS A 46 -10.64 27.67 -27.43
N GLY A 47 -9.61 26.85 -27.60
CA GLY A 47 -8.23 27.31 -27.73
C GLY A 47 -7.20 26.24 -27.40
N GLU A 48 -7.60 25.20 -26.68
CA GLU A 48 -6.76 24.06 -26.37
C GLU A 48 -6.93 22.98 -27.46
N ASN A 49 -5.83 22.47 -28.02
CA ASN A 49 -5.85 21.40 -29.03
C ASN A 49 -6.06 20.03 -28.39
N TYR A 50 -7.06 19.89 -27.52
CA TYR A 50 -7.42 18.62 -26.93
C TYR A 50 -8.46 17.89 -27.77
N THR A 51 -8.28 16.59 -27.95
CA THR A 51 -9.28 15.75 -28.59
C THR A 51 -10.37 15.37 -27.60
N LEU A 52 -11.55 15.03 -28.11
CA LEU A 52 -12.68 14.59 -27.28
C LEU A 52 -12.31 13.34 -26.48
N GLU A 53 -11.58 12.42 -27.10
CA GLU A 53 -11.12 11.18 -26.50
C GLU A 53 -10.15 11.45 -25.34
N TYR A 54 -9.21 12.38 -25.53
CA TYR A 54 -8.23 12.74 -24.50
C TYR A 54 -8.92 13.32 -23.25
N VAL A 55 -9.85 14.26 -23.44
CA VAL A 55 -10.59 14.87 -22.32
C VAL A 55 -11.46 13.84 -21.62
N ALA A 56 -12.12 12.94 -22.36
CA ALA A 56 -12.93 11.88 -21.78
C ALA A 56 -12.09 10.89 -20.96
N GLU A 57 -10.92 10.48 -21.45
CA GLU A 57 -10.00 9.58 -20.74
C GLU A 57 -9.41 10.24 -19.48
N ALA A 58 -9.01 11.51 -19.59
CA ALA A 58 -8.54 12.30 -18.44
C ALA A 58 -9.63 12.41 -17.36
N TRP A 59 -10.88 12.64 -17.78
CA TRP A 59 -12.01 12.70 -16.86
C TRP A 59 -12.29 11.35 -16.18
N LEU A 60 -12.25 10.24 -16.92
CA LEU A 60 -12.41 8.89 -16.35
C LEU A 60 -11.32 8.59 -15.33
N THR A 61 -10.08 8.98 -15.63
CA THR A 61 -8.93 8.85 -14.71
C THR A 61 -9.16 9.66 -13.45
N HIS A 62 -9.65 10.88 -13.59
CA HIS A 62 -9.98 11.75 -12.46
C HIS A 62 -11.06 11.13 -11.56
N VAL A 63 -12.16 10.64 -12.15
CA VAL A 63 -13.25 9.99 -11.39
C VAL A 63 -12.77 8.71 -10.70
N ALA A 64 -11.91 7.92 -11.34
CA ALA A 64 -11.29 6.75 -10.71
C ALA A 64 -10.46 7.15 -9.47
N GLY A 65 -9.67 8.23 -9.58
CA GLY A 65 -8.92 8.81 -8.46
C GLY A 65 -9.82 9.29 -7.33
N MET A 66 -10.89 10.03 -7.64
CA MET A 66 -11.88 10.47 -6.65
C MET A 66 -12.52 9.29 -5.91
N LYS A 67 -12.85 8.20 -6.62
CA LYS A 67 -13.42 7.00 -6.00
C LYS A 67 -12.42 6.30 -5.08
N ALA A 68 -11.16 6.23 -5.47
CA ALA A 68 -10.10 5.71 -4.61
C ALA A 68 -9.97 6.56 -3.34
N GLN A 69 -9.92 7.88 -3.47
CA GLN A 69 -9.85 8.80 -2.33
C GLN A 69 -11.08 8.69 -1.42
N TYR A 70 -12.27 8.58 -1.99
CA TYR A 70 -13.51 8.40 -1.23
C TYR A 70 -13.53 7.06 -0.48
N LYS A 71 -13.10 5.96 -1.11
CA LYS A 71 -12.92 4.67 -0.41
C LYS A 71 -11.89 4.79 0.71
N HIS A 72 -10.78 5.48 0.47
CA HIS A 72 -9.77 5.74 1.50
C HIS A 72 -10.28 6.63 2.63
N SER A 73 -11.16 7.59 2.38
CA SER A 73 -11.75 8.42 3.45
C SER A 73 -12.80 7.68 4.26
N GLN A 74 -13.48 6.69 3.67
CA GLN A 74 -14.45 5.83 4.34
C GLN A 74 -13.79 4.69 5.15
N GLN A 75 -12.58 4.29 4.77
CA GLN A 75 -11.74 3.39 5.58
C GLN A 75 -11.10 4.23 6.69
N ASP A 76 -11.61 4.10 7.91
CA ASP A 76 -11.22 4.85 9.11
C ASP A 76 -9.73 5.25 9.18
N LYS A 77 -9.48 6.50 9.63
CA LYS A 77 -8.13 7.04 9.89
C LYS A 77 -7.32 6.21 10.91
N ALA A 78 -7.99 5.34 11.68
CA ALA A 78 -7.37 4.43 12.62
C ALA A 78 -6.70 3.23 11.92
N THR A 79 -7.39 2.56 10.99
CA THR A 79 -6.91 1.33 10.33
C THR A 79 -5.72 1.57 9.41
N HIS A 80 -5.62 2.76 8.77
CA HIS A 80 -4.50 3.05 7.86
C HIS A 80 -3.18 3.28 8.61
N LYS A 81 -3.20 3.95 9.77
CA LYS A 81 -1.98 4.13 10.58
C LYS A 81 -1.48 2.79 11.09
N ASP A 82 -2.38 1.94 11.54
CA ASP A 82 -2.04 0.62 12.08
C ASP A 82 -1.44 -0.29 11.00
N HIS A 83 -1.98 -0.32 9.78
CA HIS A 83 -1.39 -1.09 8.67
C HIS A 83 -0.01 -0.59 8.26
N LYS A 84 0.21 0.73 8.23
CA LYS A 84 1.54 1.29 7.95
C LYS A 84 2.52 0.88 9.04
N VAL A 85 2.16 1.05 10.32
CA VAL A 85 3.01 0.67 11.46
C VAL A 85 3.34 -0.82 11.43
N LEU A 86 2.35 -1.69 11.18
CA LEU A 86 2.56 -3.13 11.04
C LEU A 86 3.49 -3.46 9.87
N HIS A 87 3.30 -2.83 8.70
CA HIS A 87 4.18 -3.03 7.55
C HIS A 87 5.62 -2.62 7.87
N TRP A 88 5.84 -1.44 8.46
CA TRP A 88 7.17 -0.98 8.87
C TRP A 88 7.81 -1.91 9.91
N ARG A 89 7.03 -2.42 10.87
CA ARG A 89 7.50 -3.40 11.86
C ARG A 89 7.92 -4.71 11.21
N CYS A 90 7.11 -5.26 10.31
CA CYS A 90 7.44 -6.48 9.56
C CYS A 90 8.72 -6.29 8.73
N GLN A 91 8.85 -5.14 8.06
CA GLN A 91 10.02 -4.84 7.26
C GLN A 91 11.29 -4.75 8.12
N ARG A 92 11.26 -4.00 9.23
CA ARG A 92 12.40 -3.91 10.15
C ARG A 92 12.79 -5.27 10.70
N LYS A 93 11.80 -6.08 11.11
CA LYS A 93 12.04 -7.45 11.59
C LYS A 93 12.76 -8.27 10.54
N GLN A 94 12.29 -8.23 9.29
CA GLN A 94 12.91 -8.95 8.19
C GLN A 94 14.35 -8.51 7.92
N GLU A 95 14.61 -7.19 7.94
CA GLU A 95 15.95 -6.63 7.73
C GLU A 95 16.93 -7.04 8.85
N VAL A 96 16.49 -7.00 10.11
CA VAL A 96 17.29 -7.42 11.27
C VAL A 96 17.57 -8.92 11.22
N CYS A 97 16.56 -9.76 11.01
CA CYS A 97 16.72 -11.21 10.89
C CYS A 97 17.68 -11.57 9.73
N LEU A 98 17.58 -10.86 8.59
CA LEU A 98 18.49 -11.05 7.46
C LEU A 98 19.93 -10.68 7.79
N SER A 99 20.14 -9.57 8.50
CA SER A 99 21.47 -9.13 8.91
C SER A 99 22.13 -10.12 9.88
N LEU A 100 21.38 -10.57 10.89
CA LEU A 100 21.84 -11.57 11.85
C LEU A 100 22.16 -12.90 11.18
N TYR A 101 21.30 -13.37 10.27
CA TYR A 101 21.54 -14.59 9.51
C TYR A 101 22.88 -14.54 8.74
N LYS A 102 23.16 -13.42 8.07
CA LYS A 102 24.42 -13.21 7.36
C LYS A 102 25.62 -13.19 8.32
N CYS A 103 25.51 -12.46 9.43
CA CYS A 103 26.56 -12.37 10.44
C CYS A 103 26.90 -13.75 11.03
N HIS A 104 25.88 -14.56 11.34
CA HIS A 104 26.07 -15.92 11.85
C HIS A 104 26.73 -16.83 10.81
N LEU A 105 26.34 -16.74 9.53
CA LEU A 105 27.01 -17.48 8.46
C LEU A 105 28.46 -17.06 8.30
N ASP A 106 28.74 -15.76 8.23
CA ASP A 106 30.09 -15.24 8.09
C ASP A 106 30.98 -15.69 9.26
N THR A 107 30.44 -15.66 10.47
CA THR A 107 31.12 -16.18 11.67
C THR A 107 31.38 -17.68 11.54
N ALA A 108 30.38 -18.46 11.13
CA ALA A 108 30.55 -19.91 10.93
C ALA A 108 31.62 -20.23 9.87
N TYR A 109 31.78 -19.40 8.85
CA TYR A 109 32.82 -19.55 7.83
C TYR A 109 34.24 -19.24 8.33
N GLN A 110 34.39 -18.43 9.38
CA GLN A 110 35.70 -18.05 9.93
C GLN A 110 36.36 -19.19 10.74
N TYR A 111 35.57 -20.08 11.35
CA TYR A 111 36.09 -21.16 12.19
C TYR A 111 36.29 -22.47 11.41
N ALA A 112 37.46 -22.63 10.78
CA ALA A 112 37.77 -23.76 9.90
C ALA A 112 37.54 -25.15 10.53
N GLU A 113 37.76 -25.30 11.84
CA GLU A 113 37.64 -26.59 12.56
C GLU A 113 36.20 -27.09 12.68
N ILE A 114 35.23 -26.18 12.78
CA ILE A 114 33.81 -26.50 13.02
C ILE A 114 32.88 -26.00 11.91
N LYS A 115 33.44 -25.37 10.88
CA LYS A 115 32.72 -24.68 9.80
C LYS A 115 31.58 -25.51 9.24
N ASP A 116 31.83 -26.76 8.85
CA ASP A 116 30.80 -27.59 8.20
C ASP A 116 29.61 -27.88 9.13
N GLN A 117 29.87 -28.07 10.43
CA GLN A 117 28.82 -28.26 11.41
C GLN A 117 28.10 -26.95 11.73
N ALA A 118 28.86 -25.87 11.94
CA ALA A 118 28.33 -24.55 12.30
C ALA A 118 27.45 -23.97 11.18
N VAL A 119 27.89 -24.06 9.91
CA VAL A 119 27.12 -23.62 8.75
C VAL A 119 25.83 -24.43 8.62
N ARG A 120 25.89 -25.77 8.78
CA ARG A 120 24.68 -26.62 8.76
C ARG A 120 23.66 -26.22 9.82
N VAL A 121 24.13 -25.92 11.04
CA VAL A 121 23.25 -25.47 12.13
C VAL A 121 22.58 -24.14 11.78
N VAL A 122 23.36 -23.14 11.32
CA VAL A 122 22.81 -21.82 10.95
C VAL A 122 21.81 -21.93 9.79
N GLN A 123 22.11 -22.74 8.77
CA GLN A 123 21.19 -22.99 7.65
C GLN A 123 19.91 -23.71 8.10
N SER A 124 20.01 -24.65 9.05
CA SER A 124 18.85 -25.38 9.59
C SER A 124 17.90 -24.49 10.40
N LEU A 125 18.44 -23.46 11.07
CA LEU A 125 17.66 -22.46 11.81
C LEU A 125 16.90 -21.51 10.86
N SER A 126 17.42 -21.32 9.65
CA SER A 126 16.86 -20.41 8.63
C SER A 126 16.75 -18.96 9.10
N LEU A 127 16.18 -18.10 8.25
CA LEU A 127 15.94 -16.70 8.59
C LEU A 127 14.91 -16.55 9.72
N ASP A 128 13.94 -17.46 9.80
CA ASP A 128 12.86 -17.42 10.80
C ASP A 128 13.34 -17.82 12.19
N GLY A 129 14.46 -18.56 12.29
CA GLY A 129 15.11 -18.90 13.55
C GLY A 129 15.99 -17.77 14.11
N MET A 130 16.15 -16.67 13.39
CA MET A 130 16.86 -15.48 13.89
C MET A 130 15.91 -14.70 14.80
N SER A 131 16.03 -14.90 16.11
CA SER A 131 15.27 -14.10 17.09
C SER A 131 15.68 -12.64 17.04
N SER A 132 14.69 -11.76 17.02
CA SER A 132 14.86 -10.32 17.18
C SER A 132 14.21 -9.94 18.52
N ASP A 133 14.85 -10.36 19.62
CA ASP A 133 14.40 -10.11 21.01
C ASP A 133 14.27 -8.60 21.32
N GLU A 134 14.86 -7.75 20.46
CA GLU A 134 14.90 -6.29 20.56
C GLU A 134 13.65 -5.57 20.01
N LEU A 135 12.64 -6.26 19.47
CA LEU A 135 11.49 -5.60 18.82
C LEU A 135 10.25 -5.43 19.71
N ASP A 136 10.21 -6.04 20.88
CA ASP A 136 9.05 -5.96 21.79
C ASP A 136 9.06 -4.71 22.70
N HIS A 137 10.05 -3.83 22.58
CA HIS A 137 10.20 -2.66 23.45
C HIS A 137 9.58 -1.35 22.92
N GLU A 138 8.95 -1.34 21.73
CA GLU A 138 8.34 -0.12 21.16
C GLU A 138 6.90 0.20 21.66
N GLY A 139 6.45 -0.44 22.75
CA GLY A 139 5.09 -0.25 23.31
C GLY A 139 4.92 0.95 24.25
N HIS A 140 6.01 1.52 24.76
CA HIS A 140 5.98 2.62 25.71
C HIS A 140 6.94 3.73 25.27
N SER A 141 6.56 4.97 25.51
CA SER A 141 7.25 6.19 25.11
C SER A 141 8.75 6.19 25.45
N GLY A 142 9.60 5.76 24.52
CA GLY A 142 10.98 6.21 24.31
C GLY A 142 12.02 6.10 25.43
N GLU A 143 11.70 5.66 26.65
CA GLU A 143 12.67 5.47 27.72
C GLU A 143 13.00 3.99 27.90
N ALA A 144 14.21 3.62 27.48
CA ALA A 144 14.78 2.30 27.75
C ALA A 144 14.84 2.08 29.27
N THR A 145 13.98 1.19 29.78
CA THR A 145 13.95 0.84 31.20
C THR A 145 14.78 -0.42 31.40
N TYR A 146 15.95 -0.29 32.03
CA TYR A 146 16.78 -1.44 32.40
C TYR A 146 16.46 -1.87 33.83
N PHE A 147 16.23 -3.17 34.04
CA PHE A 147 16.15 -3.77 35.36
C PHE A 147 17.44 -4.53 35.66
N ILE A 148 18.09 -4.20 36.77
CA ILE A 148 19.19 -5.01 37.30
C ILE A 148 18.56 -6.15 38.08
N LEU A 149 18.57 -7.34 37.49
CA LEU A 149 18.16 -8.57 38.17
C LEU A 149 19.39 -9.21 38.79
N ASP A 150 19.43 -9.24 40.11
CA ASP A 150 20.40 -10.06 40.82
C ASP A 150 20.01 -11.54 40.61
N LYS A 151 20.95 -12.33 40.09
CA LYS A 151 20.69 -13.74 39.77
C LYS A 151 21.35 -14.62 40.82
N ASP A 152 20.54 -15.32 41.61
CA ASP A 152 20.98 -16.18 42.72
C ASP A 152 22.07 -17.20 42.36
N TRP A 153 22.16 -17.62 41.09
CA TRP A 153 23.15 -18.61 40.63
C TRP A 153 24.54 -18.05 40.34
N ARG A 154 24.73 -16.71 40.39
CA ARG A 154 26.03 -16.05 40.21
C ARG A 154 26.65 -15.59 41.54
N SER A 155 26.05 -15.96 42.67
CA SER A 155 26.57 -15.74 44.02
C SER A 155 27.39 -16.93 44.50
#